data_AF-A0A271J7Y4-F1
#
_entry.id   AF-A0A271J7Y4-F1
#
_cell.length_a   1.000
_cell.length_b   1.000
_cell.length_c   1.000
_cell.angle_alpha   90.00
_cell.angle_beta   90.00
_cell.angle_gamma   90.00
#
_symmetry.space_group_name_H-M   'P 1'
#
loop_
_entity.id
_entity.type
_entity.pdbx_description
1 polymer ?
#
loop_
_entity_poly.entity_id
_entity_poly.type
_entity_poly.pdbx_seq_one_letter_code
_entity_poly.pdbx_strand_id
1 'polypeptide(L)' 'MPKSKIVAAIQSLPEDATVEDAIERLLFLSRIEEGLNQAARGETIPHEEVRRRLEAKMGAWRT' A
#
# COMPACT_ATOMS: atom_id res chain seq x y z
N MET A 1 -2.17 -11.66 2.63
CA MET A 1 -2.58 -12.15 1.31
C MET A 1 -2.30 -13.64 1.10
N PRO A 2 -3.32 -14.48 0.82
CA PRO A 2 -3.12 -15.89 0.45
C PRO A 2 -2.55 -16.04 -0.98
N LYS A 3 -1.92 -17.19 -1.28
CA LYS A 3 -1.33 -17.51 -2.60
C LYS A 3 -2.30 -17.30 -3.76
N SER A 4 -3.56 -17.69 -3.61
CA SER A 4 -4.58 -17.53 -4.65
C SER A 4 -4.80 -16.06 -5.05
N LYS A 5 -4.78 -15.14 -4.08
CA LYS A 5 -4.87 -13.70 -4.36
C LYS A 5 -3.59 -13.16 -5.02
N ILE A 6 -2.41 -13.69 -4.68
CA ILE A 6 -1.16 -13.32 -5.35
C ILE A 6 -1.24 -13.66 -6.84
N VAL A 7 -1.64 -14.91 -7.16
CA VAL A 7 -1.78 -15.37 -8.54
C VAL A 7 -2.80 -14.53 -9.30
N ALA A 8 -3.97 -14.27 -8.70
CA ALA A 8 -4.99 -13.43 -9.32
C ALA A 8 -4.52 -11.98 -9.58
N ALA A 9 -3.74 -11.40 -8.65
CA ALA A 9 -3.19 -10.07 -8.81
C ALA A 9 -2.21 -9.99 -9.98
N ILE A 10 -1.34 -11.00 -10.14
CA ILE A 10 -0.39 -11.09 -11.26
C ILE A 10 -1.14 -11.33 -12.58
N GLN A 11 -2.13 -12.22 -12.60
CA GLN A 11 -2.95 -12.51 -13.79
C GLN A 11 -3.80 -11.31 -14.26
N SER A 12 -4.02 -10.32 -13.39
CA SER A 12 -4.76 -9.10 -13.74
C SER A 12 -3.90 -8.02 -14.40
N LEU A 13 -2.58 -8.21 -14.47
CA LEU A 13 -1.68 -7.25 -15.10
C LEU A 13 -1.79 -7.31 -16.63
N PRO A 14 -1.47 -6.21 -17.33
CA PRO A 14 -1.28 -6.22 -18.77
C PRO A 14 -0.27 -7.28 -19.24
N GLU A 15 -0.42 -7.76 -20.47
CA GLU A 15 0.49 -8.75 -21.09
C GLU A 15 1.93 -8.21 -21.23
N ASP A 16 2.10 -6.90 -21.34
CA ASP A 16 3.39 -6.21 -21.41
C ASP A 16 3.93 -5.79 -20.03
N ALA A 17 3.28 -6.20 -18.95
CA ALA A 17 3.73 -5.90 -17.60
C ALA A 17 5.07 -6.54 -17.28
N THR A 18 5.93 -5.75 -16.62
CA THR A 18 7.25 -6.17 -16.18
C THR A 18 7.19 -6.88 -14.82
N VAL A 19 8.33 -7.45 -14.40
CA VAL A 19 8.48 -7.99 -13.04
C VAL A 19 8.32 -6.88 -12.00
N GLU A 20 8.83 -5.68 -12.31
CA GLU A 20 8.71 -4.48 -11.47
C GLU A 20 7.24 -4.10 -11.25
N ASP A 21 6.41 -4.11 -12.30
CA ASP A 21 4.97 -3.85 -12.20
C ASP A 21 4.27 -4.88 -11.30
N ALA A 22 4.65 -6.15 -11.42
CA ALA A 22 4.13 -7.21 -10.57
C ALA A 22 4.52 -7.02 -9.10
N ILE A 23 5.78 -6.68 -8.84
CA ILE A 23 6.25 -6.38 -7.47
C ILE A 23 5.49 -5.18 -6.90
N GLU A 24 5.36 -4.09 -7.66
CA GLU A 24 4.63 -2.90 -7.23
C GLU A 24 3.18 -3.24 -6.89
N ARG A 25 2.49 -3.97 -7.77
CA ARG A 25 1.10 -4.37 -7.57
C ARG A 25 0.93 -5.19 -6.30
N LEU A 26 1.81 -6.14 -6.06
CA LEU A 26 1.77 -7.00 -4.86
C LEU A 26 2.06 -6.21 -3.59
N LEU A 27 3.06 -5.32 -3.61
CA LEU A 27 3.37 -4.45 -2.46
C LEU A 27 2.21 -3.50 -2.14
N PHE A 28 1.58 -2.92 -3.16
CA PHE A 28 0.43 -2.04 -2.99
C PHE A 28 -0.74 -2.77 -2.31
N LEU A 29 -1.12 -3.94 -2.83
CA LEU A 29 -2.21 -4.74 -2.24
C LEU A 29 -1.87 -5.21 -0.82
N SER A 30 -0.62 -5.60 -0.56
CA SER A 30 -0.18 -6.00 0.77
C SER A 30 -0.32 -4.86 1.79
N ARG A 31 0.07 -3.64 1.42
CA ARG A 31 -0.04 -2.46 2.31
C ARG A 31 -1.48 -2.08 2.60
N ILE A 32 -2.38 -2.24 1.63
CA ILE A 32 -3.82 -2.03 1.86
C ILE A 32 -4.37 -3.08 2.82
N GLU A 33 -4.10 -4.37 2.60
CA GLU A 33 -4.56 -5.42 3.52
C GLU A 33 -4.03 -5.19 4.94
N GLU A 34 -2.77 -4.78 5.07
CA GLU A 34 -2.19 -4.42 6.36
C GLU A 34 -2.91 -3.24 7.01
N GLY A 35 -3.14 -2.15 6.28
CA GLY A 35 -3.87 -0.97 6.78
C GLY A 35 -5.30 -1.29 7.21
N LEU A 36 -6.00 -2.15 6.47
CA LEU A 36 -7.33 -2.63 6.84
C LEU A 36 -7.30 -3.45 8.14
N ASN A 37 -6.30 -4.33 8.29
CA ASN A 37 -6.11 -5.12 9.51
C ASN A 37 -5.75 -4.23 10.71
N GLN A 38 -4.92 -3.21 10.53
CA GLN A 38 -4.62 -2.21 11.55
C GLN A 38 -5.88 -1.47 11.98
N ALA A 39 -6.69 -1.02 11.02
CA ALA A 39 -7.95 -0.34 11.31
C ALA A 39 -8.92 -1.24 12.08
N ALA A 40 -9.04 -2.51 11.71
CA ALA A 40 -9.87 -3.49 12.43
C ALA A 40 -9.39 -3.73 13.87
N ARG A 41 -8.09 -3.59 14.15
CA ARG A 41 -7.52 -3.65 15.50
C ARG A 41 -7.58 -2.32 16.27
N GLY A 42 -8.15 -1.27 15.68
CA GLY A 42 -8.21 0.06 16.28
C GLY A 42 -6.90 0.85 16.23
N GLU A 43 -5.92 0.41 15.45
CA GLU A 43 -4.61 1.08 15.27
C GLU A 43 -4.70 2.28 14.30
N THR A 44 -5.82 3.00 14.32
CA THR A 44 -6.04 4.21 13.54
C THR A 44 -5.50 5.44 14.26
N ILE A 45 -5.17 6.48 13.52
CA ILE A 45 -4.79 7.79 14.06
C ILE A 45 -5.85 8.84 13.73
N PRO A 46 -6.00 9.89 14.56
CA PRO A 46 -6.87 11.02 14.25
C PRO A 46 -6.47 11.72 12.93
N HIS A 47 -7.44 12.32 12.25
CA HIS A 47 -7.21 13.02 10.98
C HIS A 47 -6.11 14.09 11.05
N GLU A 48 -6.10 14.89 12.13
CA GLU A 48 -5.07 15.92 12.34
C GLU A 48 -3.64 15.34 12.42
N GLU A 49 -3.50 14.14 12.99
CA GLU A 49 -2.21 13.46 13.07
C GLU A 49 -1.75 12.97 11.69
N VAL A 50 -2.68 12.56 10.82
CA VAL A 50 -2.36 12.24 9.42
C VAL A 50 -1.80 13.47 8.70
N ARG A 51 -2.49 14.61 8.83
CA ARG A 51 -2.08 15.87 8.21
C ARG A 51 -0.66 16.29 8.64
N ARG A 52 -0.40 16.27 9.96
CA ARG A 52 0.92 16.59 10.53
C ARG A 52 2.04 15.71 9.95
N ARG A 53 1.79 14.39 9.84
CA ARG A 53 2.78 13.44 9.28
C ARG A 53 3.05 13.67 7.79
N LEU A 54 2.01 13.99 7.02
CA LEU A 54 2.14 14.28 5.59
C LEU A 54 2.93 15.57 5.36
N GLU A 55 2.61 16.65 6.09
CA GLU A 55 3.35 17.91 6.03
C GLU A 55 4.85 17.71 6.35
N ALA A 56 5.16 16.95 7.42
CA ALA A 56 6.54 16.66 7.80
C ALA A 56 7.31 15.89 6.72
N LYS A 57 6.69 14.85 6.13
CA LYS A 57 7.30 14.07 5.04
C LYS A 57 7.53 14.90 3.78
N MET A 58 6.57 15.73 3.38
CA MET A 58 6.69 16.60 2.21
C MET A 58 7.69 17.74 2.43
N GLY A 59 7.84 18.23 3.66
CA GLY A 59 8.87 19.21 4.02
C GLY A 59 10.28 18.63 3.90
N ALA A 60 10.48 17.38 4.35
CA ALA A 60 11.76 16.69 4.29
C ALA A 60 12.23 16.37 2.85
N TRP A 61 11.33 16.34 1.87
CA TRP A 61 11.68 16.13 0.45
C TRP A 61 12.01 17.43 -0.28
N ARG A 62 11.87 18.58 0.40
CA ARG A 62 12.13 19.92 -0.14
C ARG A 62 13.46 20.52 0.31
N THR A 63 14.19 19.83 1.19
CA THR A 63 15.53 20.20 1.70
C THR A 63 16.52 19.11 1.36
#